data_AF-A0A6J4UN59-F1
#
_entry.id   AF-A0A6J4UN59-F1
#
_cell.length_a   1.000
_cell.length_b   1.000
_cell.length_c   1.000
_cell.angle_alpha   90.00
_cell.angle_beta   90.00
_cell.angle_gamma   90.00
#
_symmetry.space_group_name_H-M   'P 1'
#
loop_
_entity.id
_entity.type
_entity.pdbx_description
1 polymer ?
#
loop_
_entity_poly.entity_id
_entity_poly.type
_entity_poly.pdbx_seq_one_letter_code
_entity_poly.pdbx_strand_id
1 'polypeptide(L)'
;TYWLARDLGRAAAHFLVRGIPTFAIGTLLFDVLAPRSVLHGIAFMASIPLAVIVSFVFRFCLNLAGFWVLDHRGINYLSMAVINLLSGFLIPLAFFPTPLRLVAEALPFRAIIMVPNEIYLGRIHPGLGLLFQCFWIIAMTAGARWLLARGTRKVVVHGG
;
A
#
# COMPACT_ATOMS: atom_id res chain seq x y z
N THR A 1 -8.27 7.44 15.02
CA THR A 1 -7.18 8.43 14.84
C THR A 1 -5.84 7.95 15.36
N TYR A 2 -5.75 7.41 16.58
CA TYR A 2 -4.50 6.89 17.17
C TYR A 2 -3.72 5.90 16.28
N TRP A 3 -4.38 4.89 15.71
CA TRP A 3 -3.73 3.88 14.87
C TRP A 3 -3.14 4.43 13.58
N LEU A 4 -3.85 5.36 12.93
CA LEU A 4 -3.37 6.03 11.72
C LEU A 4 -2.13 6.89 12.02
N ALA A 5 -2.17 7.63 13.13
CA ALA A 5 -1.02 8.45 13.56
C ALA A 5 0.22 7.59 13.84
N ARG A 6 0.05 6.43 14.48
CA ARG A 6 1.16 5.50 14.73
C ARG A 6 1.73 4.92 13.43
N ASP A 7 0.88 4.58 12.46
CA ASP A 7 1.31 4.05 11.17
C ASP A 7 2.05 5.11 10.34
N LEU A 8 1.53 6.34 10.31
CA LEU A 8 2.18 7.50 9.70
C LEU A 8 3.54 7.79 10.35
N GLY A 9 3.64 7.74 11.68
CA GLY A 9 4.90 7.92 12.40
C GLY A 9 5.94 6.86 12.01
N ARG A 10 5.53 5.60 11.91
CA ARG A 10 6.40 4.51 11.43
C ARG A 10 6.83 4.73 9.97
N ALA A 11 5.90 5.10 9.09
CA ALA A 11 6.19 5.37 7.69
C ALA A 11 7.18 6.54 7.53
N ALA A 12 6.99 7.62 8.28
CA ALA A 12 7.89 8.76 8.33
C ALA A 12 9.28 8.36 8.84
N ALA A 13 9.37 7.58 9.92
CA ALA A 13 10.64 7.09 10.44
C ALA A 13 11.39 6.22 9.41
N HIS A 14 10.69 5.32 8.70
CA HIS A 14 11.32 4.55 7.63
C HIS A 14 11.77 5.43 6.46
N PHE A 15 10.99 6.44 6.08
CA PHE A 15 11.37 7.38 5.04
C PHE A 15 12.61 8.18 5.41
N LEU A 16 12.70 8.67 6.65
CA LEU A 16 13.85 9.44 7.12
C LEU A 16 15.10 8.58 7.30
N VAL A 17 14.97 7.39 7.90
CA VAL A 17 16.13 6.54 8.27
C VAL A 17 16.60 5.67 7.11
N ARG A 18 15.70 5.22 6.23
CA ARG A 18 16.05 4.39 5.06
C ARG A 18 15.89 5.13 3.76
N GLY A 19 14.80 5.86 3.56
CA GLY A 19 14.51 6.54 2.30
C GLY A 19 15.57 7.57 1.93
N ILE A 20 15.83 8.55 2.82
CA ILE A 20 16.79 9.63 2.57
C ILE A 20 18.21 9.08 2.35
N PRO A 21 18.79 8.24 3.23
CA PRO A 21 20.16 7.76 3.02
C PRO A 21 20.30 6.89 1.78
N THR A 22 19.32 6.03 1.49
CA THR A 22 19.34 5.18 0.29
C THR A 22 19.27 6.03 -0.98
N PHE A 23 18.42 7.06 -0.98
CA PHE A 23 18.32 7.99 -2.11
C PHE A 23 19.60 8.82 -2.27
N ALA A 24 20.16 9.36 -1.18
CA ALA A 24 21.39 10.13 -1.21
C ALA A 24 22.58 9.30 -1.73
N ILE A 25 22.76 8.08 -1.21
CA ILE A 25 23.79 7.15 -1.71
C ILE A 25 23.54 6.80 -3.17
N GLY A 26 22.28 6.54 -3.55
CA GLY A 26 21.89 6.29 -4.93
C GLY A 26 22.26 7.45 -5.86
N THR A 27 22.04 8.70 -5.43
CA THR A 27 22.42 9.89 -6.21
C THR A 27 23.91 10.12 -6.33
N LEU A 28 24.69 9.67 -5.34
CA LEU A 28 26.14 9.80 -5.36
C LEU A 28 26.80 8.74 -6.25
N LEU A 29 26.21 7.55 -6.34
CA LEU A 29 26.78 6.39 -7.04
C LEU A 29 26.23 6.19 -8.45
N PHE A 30 25.05 6.71 -8.78
CA PHE A 30 24.37 6.48 -10.05
C PHE A 30 23.73 7.75 -10.61
N ASP A 31 23.63 7.86 -11.94
CA ASP A 31 22.79 8.87 -12.59
C ASP A 31 21.33 8.65 -12.21
N VAL A 32 20.81 9.48 -11.31
CA VAL A 32 19.41 9.40 -10.92
C VAL A 32 18.55 9.87 -12.07
N LEU A 33 17.71 8.96 -12.54
CA LEU A 33 16.63 9.30 -13.45
C LEU A 33 15.71 10.31 -12.74
N ALA A 34 15.79 11.57 -13.15
CA ALA A 34 14.84 12.58 -12.71
C ALA A 34 13.40 12.15 -13.10
N PRO A 35 12.36 12.65 -12.39
CA PRO A 35 11.00 12.38 -12.79
C PRO A 35 10.77 12.79 -14.24
N ARG A 36 9.97 12.03 -14.99
CA ARG A 36 9.78 12.27 -16.43
C ARG A 36 9.35 13.70 -16.78
N SER A 37 8.61 14.36 -15.89
CA SER A 37 8.34 15.79 -15.93
C SER A 37 7.97 16.33 -14.55
N VAL A 38 7.90 17.66 -14.40
CA VAL A 38 7.45 18.33 -13.15
C VAL A 38 6.09 17.78 -12.68
N LEU A 39 5.16 17.55 -13.61
CA LEU A 39 3.85 16.97 -13.30
C LEU A 39 3.97 15.56 -12.70
N HIS A 40 4.83 14.71 -13.26
CA HIS A 40 5.09 13.37 -12.72
C HIS A 40 5.75 13.43 -11.34
N GLY A 41 6.63 14.41 -11.10
CA GLY A 41 7.23 14.65 -9.79
C GLY A 41 6.20 15.05 -8.72
N ILE A 42 5.32 16.01 -9.03
CA ILE A 42 4.24 16.43 -8.12
C ILE A 42 3.29 15.27 -7.83
N ALA A 43 2.88 14.54 -8.86
CA ALA A 43 1.98 13.41 -8.71
C ALA A 43 2.63 12.24 -7.94
N PHE A 44 3.93 12.00 -8.12
CA PHE A 44 4.67 11.04 -7.30
C PHE A 44 4.62 11.44 -5.82
N MET A 45 4.88 12.71 -5.50
CA MET A 45 4.80 13.22 -4.12
C MET A 45 3.39 13.07 -3.53
N ALA A 46 2.34 13.29 -4.33
CA ALA A 46 0.95 13.04 -3.92
C ALA A 46 0.61 11.54 -3.79
N SER A 47 1.27 10.69 -4.58
CA SER A 47 1.05 9.25 -4.59
C SER A 47 1.63 8.54 -3.36
N ILE A 48 2.71 9.07 -2.76
CA ILE A 48 3.33 8.54 -1.54
C ILE A 48 2.34 8.45 -0.36
N PRO A 49 1.66 9.53 0.08
CA PRO A 49 0.71 9.43 1.18
C PRO A 49 -0.49 8.53 0.84
N LEU A 50 -0.95 8.51 -0.42
CA LEU A 50 -2.01 7.59 -0.84
C LEU A 50 -1.56 6.12 -0.73
N ALA A 51 -0.33 5.79 -1.13
CA ALA A 51 0.24 4.45 -0.98
C ALA A 51 0.29 4.01 0.50
N VAL A 52 0.67 4.94 1.40
CA VAL A 52 0.66 4.70 2.85
C VAL A 52 -0.77 4.43 3.33
N ILE A 53 -1.76 5.20 2.87
CA ILE A 53 -3.17 4.99 3.23
C ILE A 53 -3.69 3.65 2.71
N VAL A 54 -3.37 3.25 1.47
CA VAL A 54 -3.74 1.92 0.94
C VAL A 54 -3.17 0.80 1.81
N SER A 55 -1.88 0.87 2.15
CA SER A 55 -1.22 -0.08 3.05
C SER A 55 -1.89 -0.12 4.43
N PHE A 56 -2.24 1.04 4.99
CA PHE A 56 -2.94 1.14 6.26
C PHE A 56 -4.32 0.50 6.21
N VAL A 57 -5.15 0.85 5.23
CA VAL A 57 -6.52 0.32 5.11
C VAL A 57 -6.50 -1.19 4.89
N PHE A 58 -5.57 -1.71 4.09
CA PHE A 58 -5.39 -3.16 3.95
C PHE A 58 -5.08 -3.86 5.29
N ARG A 59 -4.09 -3.35 6.03
CA ARG A 59 -3.74 -3.89 7.36
C ARG A 59 -4.91 -3.76 8.32
N PHE A 60 -5.67 -2.67 8.24
CA PHE A 60 -6.86 -2.47 9.06
C PHE A 60 -7.95 -3.51 8.76
N CYS A 61 -8.21 -3.83 7.49
CA CYS A 61 -9.11 -4.93 7.10
C CYS A 61 -8.69 -6.27 7.70
N LEU A 62 -7.39 -6.57 7.72
CA LEU A 62 -6.87 -7.81 8.31
C LEU A 62 -6.99 -7.84 9.83
N ASN A 63 -6.74 -6.71 10.50
CA ASN A 63 -6.97 -6.59 11.94
C ASN A 63 -8.44 -6.81 12.28
N LEU A 64 -9.35 -6.30 11.45
CA LEU A 64 -10.79 -6.51 11.62
C LEU A 64 -11.17 -7.99 11.48
N ALA A 65 -10.54 -8.73 10.58
CA ALA A 65 -10.73 -10.18 10.46
C ALA A 65 -10.29 -10.94 11.73
N GLY A 66 -9.41 -10.35 12.54
CA GLY A 66 -8.99 -10.88 13.85
C GLY A 66 -10.14 -11.07 14.84
N PHE A 67 -11.30 -10.41 14.66
CA PHE A 67 -12.48 -10.67 15.48
C PHE A 67 -13.04 -12.10 15.33
N TRP A 68 -12.70 -12.80 14.24
CA TRP A 68 -13.19 -14.15 13.96
C TRP A 68 -12.08 -15.21 13.93
N VAL A 69 -10.81 -14.81 13.99
CA VAL A 69 -9.68 -15.73 13.83
C VAL A 69 -8.85 -15.78 15.10
N LEU A 70 -8.66 -17.00 15.63
CA LEU A 70 -7.92 -17.29 16.85
C LEU A 70 -6.41 -17.01 16.74
N ASP A 71 -5.82 -17.13 15.55
CA ASP A 71 -4.40 -16.84 15.30
C ASP A 71 -4.18 -15.61 14.43
N HIS A 72 -3.93 -14.47 15.08
CA HIS A 72 -3.62 -13.21 14.43
C HIS A 72 -2.20 -13.15 13.85
N ARG A 73 -1.26 -13.96 14.34
CA ARG A 73 0.15 -13.91 13.90
C ARG A 73 0.29 -14.48 12.49
N GLY A 74 -0.31 -15.63 12.22
CA GLY A 74 -0.28 -16.26 10.89
C GLY A 74 -0.83 -15.35 9.78
N ILE A 75 -1.94 -14.65 10.05
CA ILE A 75 -2.54 -13.69 9.11
C ILE A 75 -1.58 -12.54 8.78
N ASN A 76 -0.93 -11.97 9.80
CA ASN A 76 0.01 -10.88 9.58
C ASN A 76 1.20 -11.33 8.71
N TYR A 77 1.79 -12.49 8.99
CA TYR A 77 2.90 -13.01 8.17
C TYR A 77 2.49 -13.25 6.72
N LEU A 78 1.35 -13.90 6.50
CA LEU A 78 0.83 -14.15 5.16
C LEU A 78 0.57 -12.82 4.43
N SER A 79 -0.01 -11.84 5.11
CA SER A 79 -0.29 -10.53 4.51
C SER A 79 0.96 -9.79 4.09
N MET A 80 2.05 -9.88 4.88
CA MET A 80 3.33 -9.28 4.53
C MET A 80 3.92 -9.96 3.29
N ALA A 81 3.84 -11.28 3.21
CA ALA A 81 4.30 -12.02 2.03
C ALA A 81 3.51 -11.61 0.77
N VAL A 82 2.18 -11.51 0.88
CA VAL A 82 1.30 -11.09 -0.22
C VAL A 82 1.61 -9.68 -0.68
N ILE A 83 1.74 -8.71 0.24
CA ILE A 83 2.11 -7.34 -0.13
C ILE A 83 3.47 -7.32 -0.81
N ASN A 84 4.49 -7.96 -0.24
CA ASN A 84 5.85 -7.93 -0.79
C ASN A 84 5.92 -8.55 -2.20
N LEU A 85 5.14 -9.61 -2.44
CA LEU A 85 5.10 -10.27 -3.74
C LEU A 85 4.28 -9.48 -4.76
N LEU A 86 3.04 -9.11 -4.42
CA LEU A 86 2.08 -8.55 -5.36
C LEU A 86 2.18 -7.02 -5.54
N SER A 87 2.98 -6.33 -4.73
CA SER A 87 3.27 -4.89 -4.94
C SER A 87 4.38 -4.63 -5.96
N GLY A 88 5.10 -5.67 -6.36
CA GLY A 88 6.31 -5.55 -7.18
C GLY A 88 7.58 -5.22 -6.39
N PHE A 89 7.56 -5.36 -5.05
CA PHE A 89 8.73 -5.11 -4.19
C PHE A 89 9.87 -6.10 -4.43
N LEU A 90 9.56 -7.40 -4.35
CA LEU A 90 10.55 -8.47 -4.50
C LEU A 90 10.92 -8.69 -5.96
N ILE A 91 9.89 -8.83 -6.81
CA ILE A 91 10.02 -9.07 -8.24
C ILE A 91 8.99 -8.17 -8.93
N PRO A 92 9.39 -7.36 -9.92
CA PRO A 92 8.43 -6.58 -10.70
C PRO A 92 7.35 -7.46 -11.31
N LEU A 93 6.09 -7.01 -11.22
CA LEU A 93 4.92 -7.70 -11.76
C LEU A 93 5.04 -8.04 -13.26
N ALA A 94 5.85 -7.28 -14.00
CA ALA A 94 6.17 -7.53 -15.40
C ALA A 94 6.73 -8.94 -15.68
N PHE A 95 7.41 -9.56 -14.69
CA PHE A 95 7.98 -10.90 -14.80
C PHE A 95 6.98 -12.03 -14.52
N PHE A 96 5.75 -11.71 -14.10
CA PHE A 96 4.75 -12.73 -13.81
C PHE A 96 4.16 -13.29 -15.11
N PRO A 97 3.74 -14.56 -15.13
CA PRO A 97 3.00 -15.12 -16.25
C PRO A 97 1.71 -14.33 -16.47
N THR A 98 1.30 -14.16 -17.73
CA THR A 98 0.24 -13.20 -18.14
C THR A 98 -1.05 -13.27 -17.32
N PRO A 99 -1.63 -14.46 -17.03
CA PRO A 99 -2.87 -14.52 -16.23
C PRO A 99 -2.68 -13.97 -14.82
N LEU A 100 -1.56 -14.32 -14.17
CA LEU A 100 -1.26 -13.88 -12.82
C LEU A 100 -0.92 -12.39 -12.77
N ARG A 101 -0.21 -11.89 -13.80
CA ARG A 101 0.13 -10.47 -13.94
C ARG A 101 -1.13 -9.61 -14.00
N LEU A 102 -2.10 -9.98 -14.83
CA LEU A 102 -3.35 -9.21 -14.98
C LEU A 102 -4.11 -9.09 -13.66
N VAL A 103 -4.20 -10.19 -12.90
CA VAL A 103 -4.85 -10.19 -11.58
C VAL A 103 -4.06 -9.32 -10.61
N ALA A 104 -2.74 -9.52 -10.52
CA ALA A 104 -1.90 -8.79 -9.58
C ALA A 104 -1.82 -7.28 -9.89
N GLU A 105 -1.89 -6.90 -11.16
CA GLU A 105 -1.95 -5.51 -11.60
C GLU A 105 -3.29 -4.83 -11.30
N ALA A 106 -4.38 -5.59 -11.20
CA ALA A 106 -5.69 -5.09 -10.82
C ALA A 106 -5.85 -4.92 -9.30
N LEU A 107 -5.09 -5.67 -8.51
CA LEU A 107 -5.18 -5.70 -7.04
C LEU A 107 -4.62 -4.43 -6.37
N PRO A 108 -5.03 -4.12 -5.12
CA PRO A 108 -4.60 -2.92 -4.39
C PRO A 108 -3.10 -2.91 -4.06
N PHE A 109 -2.41 -4.04 -4.15
CA PHE A 109 -0.99 -4.14 -3.77
C PHE A 109 -0.08 -3.34 -4.70
N ARG A 110 -0.40 -3.29 -6.00
CA ARG A 110 0.32 -2.47 -6.98
C ARG A 110 0.31 -0.98 -6.60
N ALA A 111 -0.76 -0.50 -5.97
CA ALA A 111 -0.90 0.89 -5.52
C ALA A 111 0.09 1.28 -4.41
N ILE A 112 0.74 0.32 -3.74
CA ILE A 112 1.65 0.59 -2.62
C ILE A 112 3.07 0.94 -3.10
N ILE A 113 3.57 0.29 -4.16
CA ILE A 113 4.96 0.46 -4.63
C ILE A 113 5.03 0.75 -6.13
N MET A 114 4.40 -0.08 -6.95
CA MET A 114 4.51 0.05 -8.40
C MET A 114 3.89 1.33 -8.94
N VAL A 115 2.69 1.73 -8.50
CA VAL A 115 2.02 2.94 -9.02
C VAL A 115 2.85 4.21 -8.80
N PRO A 116 3.38 4.53 -7.60
CA PRO A 116 4.27 5.66 -7.42
C PRO A 116 5.48 5.62 -8.37
N ASN A 117 6.13 4.45 -8.51
CA ASN A 117 7.28 4.30 -9.40
C ASN A 117 6.91 4.49 -10.88
N GLU A 118 5.77 3.96 -11.31
CA GLU A 118 5.27 4.12 -12.67
C GLU A 118 4.91 5.58 -12.97
N ILE A 119 4.36 6.32 -12.00
CA ILE A 119 4.12 7.75 -12.13
C ILE A 119 5.47 8.46 -12.28
N TYR A 120 6.43 8.20 -11.39
CA TYR A 120 7.74 8.86 -11.41
C TYR A 120 8.47 8.67 -12.75
N LEU A 121 8.49 7.44 -13.25
CA LEU A 121 9.10 7.07 -14.54
C LEU A 121 8.24 7.46 -15.76
N GLY A 122 7.02 7.94 -15.54
CA GLY A 122 6.05 8.27 -16.58
C GLY A 122 5.67 7.09 -17.47
N ARG A 123 5.49 5.92 -16.84
CA ARG A 123 4.91 4.70 -17.43
C ARG A 123 3.39 4.67 -17.33
N ILE A 124 2.81 5.46 -16.43
CA ILE A 124 1.36 5.65 -16.29
C ILE A 124 1.04 7.15 -16.26
N HIS A 125 -0.13 7.52 -16.77
CA HIS A 125 -0.60 8.90 -16.64
C HIS A 125 -0.81 9.25 -15.14
N PRO A 126 -0.27 10.38 -14.65
CA PRO A 126 -0.35 10.80 -13.25
C PRO A 126 -1.75 10.69 -12.64
N GLY A 127 -2.76 11.24 -13.34
CA GLY A 127 -4.14 11.23 -12.86
C GLY A 127 -4.74 9.83 -12.74
N LEU A 128 -4.37 8.89 -13.63
CA LEU A 128 -4.87 7.52 -13.59
C LEU A 128 -4.27 6.75 -12.42
N GLY A 129 -2.98 6.94 -12.14
CA GLY A 129 -2.32 6.31 -10.99
C GLY A 129 -2.92 6.79 -9.67
N LEU A 130 -3.13 8.09 -9.51
CA LEU A 130 -3.77 8.66 -8.32
C LEU A 130 -5.22 8.17 -8.17
N LEU A 131 -5.99 8.14 -9.27
CA LEU A 131 -7.36 7.63 -9.27
C LEU A 131 -7.42 6.16 -8.86
N PHE A 132 -6.49 5.33 -9.34
CA PHE A 132 -6.40 3.93 -8.94
C PHE A 132 -6.15 3.76 -7.44
N GLN A 133 -5.23 4.56 -6.85
CA GLN A 133 -5.00 4.54 -5.40
C GLN A 133 -6.26 5.00 -4.64
N CYS A 134 -6.87 6.11 -5.04
CA CYS A 134 -8.10 6.62 -4.41
C CYS A 134 -9.26 5.61 -4.48
N PHE A 135 -9.44 4.96 -5.63
CA PHE A 135 -10.44 3.91 -5.82
C PHE A 135 -10.29 2.80 -4.78
N TRP A 136 -9.08 2.26 -4.61
CA TRP A 136 -8.83 1.19 -3.65
C TRP A 136 -8.96 1.65 -2.19
N ILE A 137 -8.53 2.87 -1.86
CA ILE A 137 -8.76 3.45 -0.53
C ILE A 137 -10.24 3.46 -0.21
N ILE A 138 -11.08 3.96 -1.13
CA ILE A 138 -12.53 4.05 -0.95
C ILE A 138 -13.16 2.65 -0.86
N ALA A 139 -12.84 1.76 -1.82
CA ALA A 139 -13.41 0.42 -1.89
C ALA A 139 -13.11 -0.39 -0.63
N MET A 140 -11.86 -0.38 -0.16
CA MET A 140 -11.45 -1.14 1.02
C MET A 140 -11.96 -0.52 2.32
N THR A 141 -12.01 0.82 2.40
CA THR A 141 -12.60 1.50 3.57
C THR A 141 -14.09 1.21 3.67
N ALA A 142 -14.82 1.24 2.55
CA ALA A 142 -16.24 0.88 2.51
C ALA A 142 -16.45 -0.58 2.94
N GLY A 143 -15.64 -1.51 2.42
CA GLY A 143 -15.66 -2.92 2.83
C GLY A 143 -15.36 -3.11 4.32
N ALA A 144 -14.35 -2.42 4.86
CA ALA A 144 -14.01 -2.45 6.28
C ALA A 144 -15.16 -1.93 7.17
N ARG A 145 -15.80 -0.82 6.78
CA ARG A 145 -16.95 -0.27 7.51
C ARG A 145 -18.14 -1.22 7.51
N TRP A 146 -18.40 -1.87 6.37
CA TRP A 146 -19.46 -2.87 6.26
C TRP A 146 -19.20 -4.10 7.13
N LEU A 147 -17.97 -4.62 7.13
CA LEU A 147 -17.55 -5.72 8.01
C LEU A 147 -17.68 -5.34 9.48
N LEU A 148 -17.27 -4.12 9.86
CA LEU A 148 -17.35 -3.64 11.23
C LEU A 148 -18.81 -3.56 11.71
N ALA A 149 -19.71 -3.03 10.87
CA ALA A 149 -21.14 -2.96 11.17
C ALA A 149 -21.80 -4.35 11.35
N ARG A 150 -21.26 -5.39 10.70
CA ARG A 150 -21.71 -6.77 10.89
C ARG A 150 -21.05 -7.47 12.09
N GLY A 151 -19.79 -7.15 12.37
CA GLY A 151 -19.01 -7.75 13.45
C GLY A 151 -19.40 -7.32 14.85
N THR A 152 -19.79 -6.05 15.03
CA THR A 152 -20.22 -5.54 16.35
C THR A 152 -21.43 -6.26 16.93
N ARG A 153 -22.27 -6.91 16.10
CA ARG A 153 -23.39 -7.74 16.58
C ARG A 153 -22.98 -9.06 17.25
N LYS A 154 -21.75 -9.54 17.04
CA LYS A 154 -21.23 -10.76 17.68
C LYS A 154 -20.42 -10.52 18.96
N VAL A 155 -20.01 -9.27 19.22
CA VAL A 155 -19.11 -8.94 20.34
C VAL A 155 -19.83 -8.79 21.69
N VAL A 156 -21.18 -8.79 21.71
CA VAL A 156 -21.97 -8.69 22.95
C VAL A 156 -21.93 -9.96 23.81
N VAL A 157 -21.32 -11.07 23.36
CA VAL A 157 -21.35 -12.36 24.10
C VAL A 157 -20.03 -12.68 24.82
N HIS A 158 -19.04 -11.77 24.85
CA HIS A 158 -17.76 -12.01 25.54
C HIS A 158 -17.43 -11.01 26.65
N GLY A 159 -18.32 -10.07 26.96
CA GLY A 159 -18.34 -9.39 28.25
C GLY A 159 -19.48 -9.98 29.05
N GLY A 160 -19.17 -10.79 30.06
CA GLY A 160 -20.13 -11.13 31.11
C GLY A 160 -20.61 -9.90 31.85
#